data_AF-A0A2W1BWN0-F1
#
_entry.id   AF-A0A2W1BWN0-F1
#
_cell.length_a   1.000
_cell.length_b   1.000
_cell.length_c   1.000
_cell.angle_alpha   90.00
_cell.angle_beta   90.00
_cell.angle_gamma   90.00
#
_symmetry.space_group_name_H-M   'P 1'
#
loop_
_entity.id
_entity.type
_entity.pdbx_description
1 polymer ?
#
loop_
_entity_poly.entity_id
_entity_poly.type
_entity_poly.pdbx_seq_one_letter_code
_entity_poly.pdbx_strand_id
1 'polypeptide(L)'
;MHNIFKIFQKKRNQTIILNPVHHDTRLDNEVLRIIYPFNFAFFLLLSSKYSIQDDRIMPIGMMRKCLSLFNVFYAGALSLFFIYFYIVTNDFSKSSIIMSIIHVSGTVTFSMGLTLIIVVNIVFENYNIQLIKMIQFINRGIDFSRSVKSFIIYNWVFVIFVFSIDLFTYIFFMVTYYMDVLGIVTLWARLMFISYDINRVYAIRIITLLRKYLDEWNKNVSQVNNEDGTRFMKLLEVYENILESFKLYKTIFQELVSIFNELNVYLL
;
A
#
# COMPACT_ATOMS: atom_id res chain seq x y z
N MET A 1 -21.46 8.23 10.23
CA MET A 1 -21.52 7.43 8.97
C MET A 1 -22.01 8.21 7.74
N HIS A 2 -23.12 8.97 7.78
CA HIS A 2 -23.67 9.67 6.59
C HIS A 2 -22.74 10.74 5.97
N ASN A 3 -21.95 11.46 6.78
CA ASN A 3 -20.97 12.46 6.28
C ASN A 3 -19.75 11.81 5.61
N ILE A 4 -19.25 10.70 6.15
CA ILE A 4 -18.12 9.94 5.59
C ILE A 4 -18.48 9.41 4.19
N PHE A 5 -19.69 8.88 4.02
CA PHE A 5 -20.18 8.40 2.72
C PHE A 5 -20.34 9.52 1.69
N LYS A 6 -20.77 10.72 2.11
CA LYS A 6 -20.83 11.92 1.26
C LYS A 6 -19.44 12.42 0.86
N ILE A 7 -18.45 12.35 1.75
CA ILE A 7 -17.05 12.68 1.44
C ILE A 7 -16.51 11.68 0.39
N PHE A 8 -16.77 10.39 0.57
CA PHE A 8 -16.36 9.36 -0.40
C PHE A 8 -17.06 9.53 -1.76
N GLN A 9 -18.35 9.85 -1.81
CA GLN A 9 -19.08 10.13 -3.06
C GLN A 9 -18.58 11.40 -3.75
N LYS A 10 -18.40 12.50 -3.00
CA LYS A 10 -17.90 13.77 -3.54
C LYS A 10 -16.50 13.60 -4.13
N LYS A 11 -15.63 12.85 -3.45
CA LYS A 11 -14.26 12.57 -3.93
C LYS A 11 -14.27 11.65 -5.15
N ARG A 12 -15.07 10.58 -5.16
CA ARG A 12 -15.25 9.73 -6.36
C ARG A 12 -15.67 10.55 -7.59
N ASN A 13 -16.55 11.54 -7.40
CA ASN A 13 -17.03 12.40 -8.47
C ASN A 13 -15.98 13.42 -8.93
N GLN A 14 -15.15 13.96 -8.04
CA GLN A 14 -14.00 14.81 -8.42
C GLN A 14 -12.96 14.04 -9.25
N THR A 15 -12.77 12.75 -8.97
CA THR A 15 -11.82 11.91 -9.73
C THR A 15 -12.27 11.60 -11.17
N ILE A 16 -13.57 11.67 -11.46
CA ILE A 16 -14.10 11.50 -12.83
C ILE A 16 -13.78 12.74 -13.69
N ILE A 17 -13.65 13.91 -13.07
CA ILE A 17 -13.50 15.21 -13.75
C ILE A 17 -12.02 15.52 -14.08
N LEU A 18 -11.06 14.92 -13.37
CA LEU A 18 -9.61 15.16 -13.58
C LEU A 18 -9.01 14.46 -14.81
N ASN A 19 -9.80 13.77 -15.64
CA ASN A 19 -9.31 12.80 -16.60
C ASN A 19 -9.66 13.08 -18.08
N PRO A 20 -9.26 14.22 -18.70
CA PRO A 20 -9.32 14.33 -20.16
C PRO A 20 -7.98 14.09 -20.88
N VAL A 21 -6.83 13.94 -20.21
CA VAL A 21 -5.52 13.99 -20.91
C VAL A 21 -4.58 12.85 -20.48
N HIS A 22 -4.72 11.70 -21.14
CA HIS A 22 -3.69 10.71 -21.51
C HIS A 22 -4.30 9.31 -21.63
N HIS A 23 -4.69 8.99 -22.87
CA HIS A 23 -5.32 7.73 -23.28
C HIS A 23 -4.38 6.51 -23.30
N ASP A 24 -3.08 6.68 -23.07
CA ASP A 24 -2.19 5.53 -22.98
C ASP A 24 -2.24 4.92 -21.58
N THR A 25 -2.79 3.72 -21.51
CA THR A 25 -2.87 2.90 -20.28
C THR A 25 -1.73 1.91 -20.19
N ARG A 26 -0.90 1.81 -21.23
CA ARG A 26 0.20 0.87 -21.33
C ARG A 26 1.41 1.38 -20.55
N LEU A 27 1.96 0.50 -19.74
CA LEU A 27 3.19 0.72 -18.98
C LEU A 27 4.41 0.45 -19.84
N ASP A 28 5.44 1.24 -19.63
CA ASP A 28 6.78 0.90 -20.09
C ASP A 28 7.31 -0.30 -19.31
N ASN A 29 8.02 -1.19 -19.98
CA ASN A 29 8.57 -2.40 -19.38
C ASN A 29 9.44 -2.12 -18.15
N GLU A 30 10.15 -1.00 -18.11
CA GLU A 30 10.97 -0.60 -16.96
C GLU A 30 10.11 -0.26 -15.74
N VAL A 31 9.09 0.59 -15.92
CA VAL A 31 8.16 0.97 -14.86
C VAL A 31 7.40 -0.24 -14.36
N LEU A 32 6.95 -1.11 -15.27
CA LEU A 32 6.32 -2.38 -14.95
C LEU A 32 7.22 -3.22 -14.02
N ARG A 33 8.50 -3.37 -14.35
CA ARG A 33 9.45 -4.13 -13.52
C ARG A 33 9.72 -3.49 -12.15
N ILE A 34 9.67 -2.16 -12.05
CA ILE A 34 9.82 -1.45 -10.78
C ILE A 34 8.67 -1.79 -9.82
N ILE A 35 7.43 -1.80 -10.33
CA ILE A 35 6.21 -1.96 -9.53
C ILE A 35 5.80 -3.42 -9.33
N TYR A 36 6.24 -4.32 -10.21
CA TYR A 36 5.81 -5.72 -10.24
C TYR A 36 6.00 -6.47 -8.91
N PRO A 37 7.13 -6.37 -8.18
CA PRO A 37 7.33 -7.14 -6.95
C PRO A 37 6.24 -6.87 -5.90
N PHE A 38 5.85 -5.60 -5.76
CA PHE A 38 4.80 -5.19 -4.83
C PHE A 38 3.41 -5.52 -5.36
N ASN A 39 3.15 -5.33 -6.66
CA ASN A 39 1.88 -5.72 -7.26
C ASN A 39 1.62 -7.23 -7.13
N PHE A 40 2.66 -8.06 -7.31
CA PHE A 40 2.59 -9.50 -7.10
C PHE A 40 2.26 -9.84 -5.63
N ALA A 41 2.97 -9.22 -4.67
CA ALA A 41 2.68 -9.41 -3.26
C ALA A 41 1.25 -8.99 -2.90
N PHE A 42 0.79 -7.82 -3.35
CA PHE A 42 -0.57 -7.36 -3.11
C PHE A 42 -1.63 -8.21 -3.79
N PHE A 43 -1.33 -8.81 -4.94
CA PHE A 43 -2.22 -9.75 -5.59
C PHE A 43 -2.39 -11.03 -4.76
N LEU A 44 -1.28 -11.62 -4.31
CA LEU A 44 -1.28 -12.83 -3.48
C LEU A 44 -2.01 -12.61 -2.15
N LEU A 45 -1.90 -11.41 -1.58
CA LEU A 45 -2.46 -11.04 -0.28
C LEU A 45 -3.85 -10.41 -0.35
N LEU A 46 -4.51 -10.41 -1.52
CA LEU A 46 -5.83 -9.79 -1.73
C LEU A 46 -5.90 -8.32 -1.27
N SER A 47 -4.82 -7.57 -1.46
CA SER A 47 -4.66 -6.15 -1.08
C SER A 47 -4.23 -5.30 -2.28
N SER A 48 -4.68 -5.69 -3.49
CA SER A 48 -4.32 -5.01 -4.74
C SER A 48 -4.76 -3.54 -4.72
N LYS A 49 -3.86 -2.63 -5.12
CA LYS A 49 -4.13 -1.19 -5.25
C LYS A 49 -4.67 -0.80 -6.63
N TYR A 50 -4.34 -1.60 -7.63
CA TYR A 50 -4.74 -1.51 -9.02
C TYR A 50 -4.56 -2.89 -9.65
N SER A 51 -5.05 -3.09 -10.87
CA SER A 51 -4.86 -4.31 -11.64
C SER A 51 -3.88 -4.05 -12.78
N ILE A 52 -2.95 -4.97 -13.00
CA ILE A 52 -2.10 -4.98 -14.21
C ILE A 52 -2.56 -6.15 -15.08
N GLN A 53 -3.01 -5.85 -16.31
CA GLN A 53 -3.40 -6.84 -17.31
C GLN A 53 -2.82 -6.42 -18.66
N ASP A 54 -2.10 -7.32 -19.33
CA ASP A 54 -1.49 -7.08 -20.65
C ASP A 54 -0.69 -5.76 -20.72
N ASP A 55 0.20 -5.56 -19.75
CA ASP A 55 1.01 -4.35 -19.54
C ASP A 55 0.21 -3.06 -19.33
N ARG A 56 -1.11 -3.14 -19.09
CA ARG A 56 -1.97 -1.99 -18.83
C ARG A 56 -2.36 -1.90 -17.38
N ILE A 57 -2.40 -0.68 -16.86
CA ILE A 57 -2.95 -0.41 -15.53
C ILE A 57 -4.45 -0.16 -15.65
N MET A 58 -5.22 -0.93 -14.88
CA MET A 58 -6.67 -0.87 -14.82
C MET A 58 -7.17 -0.74 -13.37
N PRO A 59 -8.37 -0.18 -13.16
CA PRO A 59 -9.03 -0.21 -11.85
C PRO A 59 -9.28 -1.64 -11.38
N ILE A 60 -9.51 -1.79 -10.07
CA ILE A 60 -9.69 -3.11 -9.47
C ILE A 60 -11.07 -3.66 -9.90
N GLY A 61 -11.09 -4.88 -10.43
CA GLY A 61 -12.35 -5.55 -10.79
C GLY A 61 -13.26 -5.81 -9.59
N MET A 62 -14.57 -5.84 -9.81
CA MET A 62 -15.58 -5.98 -8.74
C MET A 62 -15.37 -7.24 -7.88
N MET A 63 -15.04 -8.38 -8.50
CA MET A 63 -14.76 -9.63 -7.80
C MET A 63 -13.61 -9.48 -6.78
N ARG A 64 -12.53 -8.79 -7.16
CA ARG A 64 -11.38 -8.56 -6.28
C ARG A 64 -11.71 -7.60 -5.14
N LYS A 65 -12.56 -6.59 -5.40
CA LYS A 65 -13.08 -5.70 -4.35
C LYS A 65 -13.90 -6.50 -3.33
N CYS A 66 -14.79 -7.37 -3.79
CA CYS A 66 -15.57 -8.25 -2.92
C CYS A 66 -14.67 -9.19 -2.10
N LEU A 67 -13.66 -9.82 -2.72
CA LEU A 67 -12.69 -10.67 -2.02
C LEU A 67 -11.90 -9.90 -0.96
N SER A 68 -11.47 -8.67 -1.27
CA SER A 68 -10.74 -7.82 -0.32
C SER A 68 -11.63 -7.44 0.88
N LEU A 69 -12.90 -7.09 0.63
CA LEU A 69 -13.85 -6.80 1.70
C LEU A 69 -14.16 -8.04 2.55
N PHE A 70 -14.36 -9.20 1.91
CA PHE A 70 -14.50 -10.48 2.62
C PHE A 70 -13.31 -10.75 3.54
N ASN A 71 -12.10 -10.41 3.08
CA ASN A 71 -10.87 -10.52 3.87
C ASN A 71 -10.93 -9.69 5.16
N VAL A 72 -11.46 -8.46 5.10
CA VAL A 72 -11.66 -7.59 6.27
C VAL A 72 -12.65 -8.21 7.25
N PHE A 73 -13.79 -8.68 6.76
CA PHE A 73 -14.81 -9.31 7.62
C PHE A 73 -14.29 -10.58 8.29
N TYR A 74 -13.56 -11.41 7.53
CA TYR A 74 -12.92 -12.60 8.07
C TYR A 74 -11.91 -12.26 9.18
N ALA A 75 -11.02 -11.28 8.94
CA ALA A 75 -10.04 -10.84 9.92
C ALA A 75 -10.72 -10.33 11.20
N GLY A 76 -11.78 -9.53 11.07
CA GLY A 76 -12.55 -9.01 12.20
C GLY A 76 -13.25 -10.12 12.99
N ALA A 77 -13.92 -11.06 12.31
CA ALA A 77 -14.60 -12.17 12.95
C ALA A 77 -13.62 -13.07 13.73
N LEU A 78 -12.47 -13.38 13.12
CA LEU A 78 -11.44 -14.18 13.76
C LEU A 78 -10.81 -13.46 14.96
N SER A 79 -10.63 -12.15 14.85
CA SER A 79 -10.15 -11.30 15.95
C SER A 79 -11.10 -11.35 17.15
N LEU A 80 -12.40 -11.22 16.91
CA LEU A 80 -13.42 -11.35 17.96
C LEU A 80 -13.45 -12.75 18.56
N PHE A 81 -13.31 -13.79 17.74
CA PHE A 81 -13.23 -15.17 18.19
C PHE A 81 -12.04 -15.40 19.13
N PHE A 82 -10.85 -14.90 18.79
CA PHE A 82 -9.67 -15.03 19.65
C PHE A 82 -9.82 -14.25 20.96
N ILE A 83 -10.38 -13.03 20.91
CA ILE A 83 -10.67 -12.26 22.12
C ILE A 83 -11.62 -13.03 23.03
N TYR A 84 -12.72 -13.57 22.48
CA TYR A 84 -13.68 -14.36 23.24
C TYR A 84 -13.05 -15.61 23.86
N PHE A 85 -12.35 -16.42 23.06
CA PHE A 85 -11.70 -17.64 23.53
C PHE A 85 -10.69 -17.33 24.64
N TYR A 86 -9.90 -16.26 24.46
CA TYR A 86 -8.89 -15.86 25.42
C TYR A 86 -9.49 -15.39 26.75
N ILE A 87 -10.62 -14.67 26.73
CA ILE A 87 -11.34 -14.25 27.95
C ILE A 87 -11.93 -15.46 28.69
N VAL A 88 -12.46 -16.44 27.96
CA VAL A 88 -13.15 -17.61 28.55
C VAL A 88 -12.15 -18.62 29.14
N THR A 89 -10.96 -18.74 28.56
CA THR A 89 -10.00 -19.82 28.90
C THR A 89 -8.91 -19.44 29.89
N ASN A 90 -8.63 -18.14 30.09
CA ASN A 90 -7.55 -17.72 30.98
C ASN A 90 -8.05 -17.38 32.39
N ASP A 91 -7.49 -18.06 33.39
CA ASP A 91 -7.53 -17.61 34.78
C ASP A 91 -6.74 -16.29 34.91
N PHE A 92 -7.39 -15.28 35.48
CA PHE A 92 -6.88 -13.90 35.59
C PHE A 92 -5.74 -13.76 36.62
N SER A 93 -4.59 -14.38 36.35
CA SER A 93 -3.34 -14.02 37.05
C SER A 93 -2.82 -12.66 36.57
N LYS A 94 -2.10 -11.92 37.42
CA LYS A 94 -1.60 -10.56 37.07
C LYS A 94 -0.67 -10.53 35.85
N SER A 95 0.16 -11.56 35.63
CA SER A 95 0.99 -11.68 34.42
C SER A 95 0.17 -12.01 33.18
N SER A 96 -0.92 -12.77 33.35
CA SER A 96 -1.87 -13.06 32.27
C SER A 96 -2.52 -11.77 31.77
N ILE A 97 -3.00 -10.89 32.67
CA ILE A 97 -3.70 -9.65 32.31
C ILE A 97 -2.91 -8.74 31.35
N ILE A 98 -1.61 -8.51 31.62
CA ILE A 98 -0.78 -7.64 30.76
C ILE A 98 -0.65 -8.25 29.36
N MET A 99 -0.40 -9.56 29.28
CA MET A 99 -0.33 -10.27 28.00
C MET A 99 -1.67 -10.24 27.26
N SER A 100 -2.79 -10.33 27.97
CA SER A 100 -4.14 -10.17 27.41
C SER A 100 -4.31 -8.81 26.75
N ILE A 101 -3.95 -7.74 27.46
CA ILE A 101 -4.09 -6.36 26.95
C ILE A 101 -3.23 -6.18 25.70
N ILE A 102 -2.00 -6.67 25.70
CA ILE A 102 -1.12 -6.62 24.53
C ILE A 102 -1.72 -7.38 23.34
N HIS A 103 -2.24 -8.59 23.56
CA HIS A 103 -2.82 -9.40 22.50
C HIS A 103 -4.10 -8.78 21.92
N VAL A 104 -5.02 -8.33 22.78
CA VAL A 104 -6.26 -7.66 22.39
C VAL A 104 -5.96 -6.35 21.65
N SER A 105 -5.11 -5.51 22.23
CA SER A 105 -4.76 -4.21 21.62
C SER A 105 -4.05 -4.38 20.27
N GLY A 106 -3.13 -5.34 20.14
CA GLY A 106 -2.47 -5.66 18.88
C GLY A 106 -3.45 -6.17 17.83
N THR A 107 -4.35 -7.08 18.21
CA THR A 107 -5.37 -7.64 17.31
C THR A 107 -6.33 -6.54 16.80
N VAL A 108 -6.86 -5.70 17.70
CA VAL A 108 -7.76 -4.59 17.34
C VAL A 108 -7.07 -3.58 16.42
N THR A 109 -5.87 -3.13 16.80
CA THR A 109 -5.09 -2.18 16.00
C THR A 109 -4.82 -2.73 14.60
N PHE A 110 -4.53 -4.03 14.50
CA PHE A 110 -4.33 -4.68 13.23
C PHE A 110 -5.59 -4.74 12.37
N SER A 111 -6.73 -5.19 12.91
CA SER A 111 -7.99 -5.24 12.16
C SER A 111 -8.40 -3.86 11.65
N MET A 112 -8.23 -2.82 12.47
CA MET A 112 -8.44 -1.43 12.07
C MET A 112 -7.49 -1.03 10.94
N GLY A 113 -6.20 -1.31 11.08
CA GLY A 113 -5.18 -1.04 10.07
C GLY A 113 -5.47 -1.71 8.72
N LEU A 114 -5.84 -2.99 8.73
CA LEU A 114 -6.21 -3.76 7.54
C LEU A 114 -7.46 -3.16 6.87
N THR A 115 -8.48 -2.84 7.66
CA THR A 115 -9.71 -2.20 7.18
C THR A 115 -9.40 -0.89 6.46
N LEU A 116 -8.60 -0.01 7.10
CA LEU A 116 -8.20 1.28 6.53
C LEU A 116 -7.46 1.11 5.21
N ILE A 117 -6.50 0.19 5.15
CA ILE A 117 -5.73 -0.07 3.93
C ILE A 117 -6.64 -0.52 2.79
N ILE A 118 -7.54 -1.48 3.04
CA ILE A 118 -8.42 -2.01 2.01
C ILE A 118 -9.42 -0.95 1.54
N VAL A 119 -10.01 -0.20 2.47
CA VAL A 119 -10.89 0.93 2.15
C VAL A 119 -10.15 1.96 1.29
N VAL A 120 -8.93 2.32 1.66
CA VAL A 120 -8.15 3.30 0.89
C VAL A 120 -7.71 2.77 -0.46
N ASN A 121 -7.32 1.50 -0.57
CA ASN A 121 -6.98 0.89 -1.85
C ASN A 121 -8.18 0.92 -2.81
N ILE A 122 -9.40 0.70 -2.31
CA ILE A 122 -10.63 0.74 -3.11
C ILE A 122 -11.05 2.18 -3.45
N VAL A 123 -11.07 3.08 -2.47
CA VAL A 123 -11.53 4.46 -2.64
C VAL A 123 -10.57 5.28 -3.49
N PHE A 124 -9.26 5.11 -3.26
CA PHE A 124 -8.21 5.86 -3.93
C PHE A 124 -7.58 5.07 -5.08
N GLU A 125 -8.27 4.06 -5.62
CA GLU A 125 -7.74 3.25 -6.74
C GLU A 125 -7.28 4.12 -7.92
N ASN A 126 -8.08 5.12 -8.29
CA ASN A 126 -7.76 6.03 -9.39
C ASN A 126 -6.55 6.92 -9.10
N TYR A 127 -6.37 7.36 -7.86
CA TYR A 127 -5.19 8.11 -7.45
C TYR A 127 -3.94 7.22 -7.47
N ASN A 128 -4.06 5.95 -7.07
CA ASN A 128 -2.96 5.00 -7.21
C ASN A 128 -2.60 4.78 -8.69
N ILE A 129 -3.58 4.70 -9.59
CA ILE A 129 -3.32 4.59 -11.04
C ILE A 129 -2.63 5.85 -11.58
N GLN A 130 -3.14 7.03 -11.22
CA GLN A 130 -2.56 8.31 -11.62
C GLN A 130 -1.12 8.44 -11.16
N LEU A 131 -0.81 8.03 -9.91
CA LEU A 131 0.54 8.02 -9.38
C LEU A 131 1.50 7.21 -10.28
N ILE A 132 1.10 6.01 -10.70
CA ILE A 132 1.97 5.18 -11.53
C ILE A 132 2.14 5.78 -12.93
N LYS A 133 1.10 6.40 -13.49
CA LYS A 133 1.21 7.14 -14.76
C LYS A 133 2.18 8.31 -14.66
N MET A 134 2.17 9.06 -13.56
CA MET A 134 3.12 10.14 -13.33
C MET A 134 4.55 9.60 -13.17
N ILE A 135 4.73 8.50 -12.44
CA ILE A 135 6.03 7.81 -12.34
C ILE A 135 6.54 7.40 -13.73
N GLN A 136 5.67 6.92 -14.60
CA GLN A 136 6.03 6.57 -15.97
C GLN A 136 6.45 7.80 -16.78
N PHE A 137 5.71 8.91 -16.68
CA PHE A 137 6.09 10.17 -17.32
C PHE A 137 7.47 10.64 -16.85
N ILE A 138 7.72 10.63 -15.53
CA ILE A 138 9.01 10.99 -14.94
C ILE A 138 10.14 10.08 -15.45
N ASN A 139 9.90 8.76 -15.50
CA ASN A 139 10.88 7.79 -16.00
C ASN A 139 11.24 8.00 -17.48
N ARG A 140 10.30 8.50 -18.30
CA ARG A 140 10.57 8.86 -19.70
C ARG A 140 11.38 10.15 -19.83
N GLY A 141 11.22 11.07 -18.88
CA GLY A 141 11.87 12.38 -18.87
C GLY A 141 13.26 12.42 -18.24
N ILE A 142 13.64 11.41 -17.46
CA ILE A 142 14.94 11.31 -16.76
C ILE A 142 15.58 9.97 -17.06
N ASP A 143 16.86 9.97 -17.46
CA ASP A 143 17.64 8.75 -17.57
C ASP A 143 17.94 8.16 -16.18
N PHE A 144 17.09 7.23 -15.76
CA PHE A 144 17.21 6.52 -14.49
C PHE A 144 17.90 5.14 -14.63
N SER A 145 18.30 4.77 -15.85
CA SER A 145 18.69 3.42 -16.25
C SER A 145 19.74 2.76 -15.35
N ARG A 146 20.73 3.54 -14.88
CA ARG A 146 21.83 3.07 -14.02
C ARG A 146 21.34 2.54 -12.67
N SER A 147 20.32 3.16 -12.08
CA SER A 147 19.80 2.82 -10.76
C SER A 147 18.52 2.00 -10.77
N VAL A 148 17.81 1.90 -11.91
CA VAL A 148 16.60 1.09 -12.07
C VAL A 148 16.85 -0.36 -11.66
N LYS A 149 17.91 -1.00 -12.19
CA LYS A 149 18.19 -2.42 -11.96
C LYS A 149 18.40 -2.73 -10.48
N SER A 150 19.25 -1.95 -9.81
CA SER A 150 19.47 -2.10 -8.37
C SER A 150 18.19 -1.83 -7.58
N PHE A 151 17.39 -0.84 -7.97
CA PHE A 151 16.12 -0.53 -7.31
C PHE A 151 15.13 -1.70 -7.38
N ILE A 152 15.01 -2.35 -8.54
CA ILE A 152 14.16 -3.54 -8.75
C ILE A 152 14.63 -4.70 -7.85
N ILE A 153 15.94 -4.96 -7.81
CA ILE A 153 16.51 -6.03 -6.96
C ILE A 153 16.16 -5.77 -5.49
N TYR A 154 16.38 -4.54 -5.01
CA TYR A 154 16.03 -4.19 -3.63
C TYR A 154 14.53 -4.35 -3.35
N ASN A 155 13.64 -4.03 -4.31
CA ASN A 155 12.21 -4.24 -4.13
C ASN A 155 11.87 -5.72 -3.90
N TRP A 156 12.46 -6.63 -4.67
CA TRP A 156 12.32 -8.08 -4.44
C TRP A 156 12.87 -8.51 -3.08
N VAL A 157 14.07 -8.03 -2.73
CA VAL A 157 14.69 -8.34 -1.43
C VAL A 157 13.78 -7.90 -0.29
N PHE A 158 13.22 -6.69 -0.33
CA PHE A 158 12.31 -6.21 0.71
C PHE A 158 11.03 -7.04 0.79
N VAL A 159 10.41 -7.40 -0.34
CA VAL A 159 9.21 -8.25 -0.35
C VAL A 159 9.53 -9.62 0.27
N ILE A 160 10.57 -10.30 -0.20
CA ILE A 160 10.99 -11.62 0.30
C ILE A 160 11.34 -11.54 1.79
N PHE A 161 12.03 -10.48 2.21
CA PHE A 161 12.44 -10.29 3.59
C PHE A 161 11.25 -10.17 4.54
N VAL A 162 10.23 -9.36 4.19
CA VAL A 162 8.99 -9.24 4.98
C VAL A 162 8.30 -10.59 5.09
N PHE A 163 8.04 -11.26 3.96
CA PHE A 163 7.43 -12.59 3.96
C PHE A 163 8.22 -13.60 4.80
N SER A 164 9.54 -13.59 4.72
CA SER A 164 10.40 -14.53 5.44
C SER A 164 10.36 -14.30 6.95
N ILE A 165 10.39 -13.06 7.41
CA ILE A 165 10.29 -12.73 8.84
C ILE A 165 8.92 -13.14 9.39
N ASP A 166 7.85 -12.83 8.67
CA ASP A 166 6.49 -13.14 9.13
C ASP A 166 6.22 -14.65 9.17
N LEU A 167 6.74 -15.40 8.19
CA LEU A 167 6.68 -16.86 8.20
C LEU A 167 7.55 -17.47 9.29
N PHE A 168 8.76 -16.97 9.49
CA PHE A 168 9.66 -17.44 10.55
C PHE A 168 9.04 -17.24 11.93
N THR A 169 8.51 -16.04 12.20
CA THR A 169 7.85 -15.74 13.49
C THR A 169 6.63 -16.62 13.73
N TYR A 170 5.85 -16.92 12.68
CA TYR A 170 4.72 -17.82 12.76
C TYR A 170 5.13 -19.26 13.09
N ILE A 171 6.10 -19.82 12.35
CA ILE A 171 6.59 -21.18 12.58
C ILE A 171 7.19 -21.30 13.99
N PHE A 172 7.99 -20.32 14.40
CA PHE A 172 8.56 -20.28 15.75
C PHE A 172 7.48 -20.30 16.84
N PHE A 173 6.42 -19.50 16.67
CA PHE A 173 5.30 -19.48 17.60
C PHE A 173 4.57 -20.82 17.64
N MET A 174 4.29 -21.43 16.48
CA MET A 174 3.62 -22.74 16.41
C MET A 174 4.43 -23.86 17.08
N VAL A 175 5.74 -23.91 16.84
CA VAL A 175 6.63 -24.90 17.45
C VAL A 175 6.74 -24.70 18.96
N THR A 176 6.76 -23.46 19.44
CA THR A 176 6.95 -23.16 20.87
C THR A 176 5.69 -23.44 21.71
N TYR A 177 4.50 -23.14 21.16
CA TYR A 177 3.25 -23.18 21.92
C TYR A 177 2.33 -24.36 21.60
N TYR A 178 2.74 -25.32 20.76
CA TYR A 178 2.00 -26.55 20.45
C TYR A 178 0.50 -26.32 20.12
N MET A 179 0.21 -25.29 19.33
CA MET A 179 -1.17 -24.90 18.98
C MET A 179 -1.70 -25.74 17.80
N ASP A 180 -2.41 -26.84 18.09
CA ASP A 180 -2.83 -27.82 17.08
C ASP A 180 -4.23 -27.56 16.46
N VAL A 181 -5.04 -26.65 17.02
CA VAL A 181 -6.49 -26.69 16.76
C VAL A 181 -6.96 -25.85 15.56
N LEU A 182 -6.19 -24.86 15.07
CA LEU A 182 -6.66 -23.92 14.02
C LEU A 182 -5.62 -23.54 12.95
N GLY A 183 -4.63 -24.39 12.69
CA GLY A 183 -3.43 -24.05 11.90
C GLY A 183 -3.68 -23.32 10.56
N ILE A 184 -4.63 -23.79 9.74
CA ILE A 184 -4.91 -23.18 8.43
C ILE A 184 -5.63 -21.83 8.57
N VAL A 185 -6.55 -21.73 9.53
CA VAL A 185 -7.32 -20.50 9.81
C VAL A 185 -6.40 -19.40 10.34
N THR A 186 -5.49 -19.75 11.25
CA THR A 186 -4.47 -18.82 11.78
C THR A 186 -3.45 -18.43 10.72
N LEU A 187 -3.08 -19.34 9.81
CA LEU A 187 -2.17 -19.05 8.71
C LEU A 187 -2.76 -18.00 7.77
N TRP A 188 -4.04 -18.13 7.39
CA TRP A 188 -4.70 -17.16 6.51
C TRP A 188 -4.74 -15.76 7.13
N ALA A 189 -5.08 -15.67 8.42
CA ALA A 189 -5.02 -14.40 9.14
C ALA A 189 -3.61 -13.81 9.17
N ARG A 190 -2.57 -14.63 9.38
CA ARG A 190 -1.18 -14.20 9.36
C ARG A 190 -0.74 -13.67 8.00
N LEU A 191 -1.21 -14.26 6.90
CA LEU A 191 -0.99 -13.71 5.56
C LEU A 191 -1.58 -12.29 5.44
N MET A 192 -2.71 -12.00 6.07
CA MET A 192 -3.24 -10.63 6.08
C MET A 192 -2.32 -9.66 6.82
N PHE A 193 -1.62 -10.10 7.88
CA PHE A 193 -0.63 -9.27 8.58
C PHE A 193 0.50 -8.85 7.64
N ILE A 194 1.02 -9.80 6.85
CA ILE A 194 2.03 -9.51 5.83
C ILE A 194 1.56 -8.41 4.88
N SER A 195 0.27 -8.37 4.53
CA SER A 195 -0.27 -7.35 3.62
C SER A 195 -0.11 -5.93 4.18
N TYR A 196 -0.24 -5.77 5.50
CA TYR A 196 -0.08 -4.50 6.18
C TYR A 196 1.37 -4.02 6.13
N ASP A 197 2.32 -4.91 6.41
CA ASP A 197 3.75 -4.57 6.37
C ASP A 197 4.26 -4.34 4.95
N ILE A 198 3.81 -5.14 3.97
CA ILE A 198 4.10 -4.90 2.56
C ILE A 198 3.56 -3.53 2.11
N ASN A 199 2.39 -3.10 2.58
CA ASN A 199 1.86 -1.76 2.29
C ASN A 199 2.77 -0.64 2.83
N ARG A 200 3.31 -0.79 4.03
CA ARG A 200 4.26 0.16 4.63
C ARG A 200 5.57 0.21 3.85
N VAL A 201 6.13 -0.95 3.53
CA VAL A 201 7.37 -1.06 2.75
C VAL A 201 7.18 -0.46 1.36
N TYR A 202 6.08 -0.80 0.67
CA TYR A 202 5.72 -0.19 -0.61
C TYR A 202 5.73 1.33 -0.52
N ALA A 203 5.21 1.89 0.57
CA ALA A 203 5.17 3.33 0.75
C ALA A 203 6.54 3.99 0.84
N ILE A 204 7.41 3.41 1.66
CA ILE A 204 8.79 3.85 1.78
C ILE A 204 9.48 3.76 0.41
N ARG A 205 9.22 2.69 -0.36
CA ARG A 205 9.83 2.49 -1.67
C ARG A 205 9.35 3.50 -2.72
N ILE A 206 8.06 3.84 -2.76
CA ILE A 206 7.57 4.91 -3.66
C ILE A 206 8.21 6.26 -3.33
N ILE A 207 8.26 6.64 -2.05
CA ILE A 207 8.90 7.89 -1.62
C ILE A 207 10.39 7.88 -1.99
N THR A 208 11.07 6.75 -1.77
CA THR A 208 12.49 6.58 -2.14
C THR A 208 12.70 6.69 -3.65
N LEU A 209 11.78 6.16 -4.46
CA LEU A 209 11.83 6.26 -5.92
C LEU A 209 11.71 7.72 -6.37
N LEU A 210 10.71 8.45 -5.87
CA LEU A 210 10.52 9.87 -6.19
C LEU A 210 11.72 10.72 -5.77
N ARG A 211 12.32 10.43 -4.61
CA ARG A 211 13.56 11.09 -4.17
C ARG A 211 14.71 10.83 -5.13
N LYS A 212 14.88 9.59 -5.59
CA LYS A 212 15.92 9.27 -6.58
C LYS A 212 15.71 9.97 -7.92
N TYR A 213 14.46 10.10 -8.38
CA TYR A 213 14.18 10.90 -9.57
C TYR A 213 14.53 12.38 -9.36
N LEU A 214 14.24 12.95 -8.20
CA LEU A 214 14.63 14.31 -7.87
C LEU A 214 16.16 14.48 -7.84
N ASP A 215 16.89 13.50 -7.32
CA ASP A 215 18.36 13.51 -7.29
C ASP A 215 18.96 13.47 -8.71
N GLU A 216 18.42 12.64 -9.61
CA GLU A 216 18.85 12.61 -11.01
C GLU A 216 18.42 13.86 -11.78
N TRP A 217 17.23 14.40 -11.50
CA TRP A 217 16.79 15.67 -12.04
C TRP A 217 17.76 16.81 -11.69
N ASN A 218 18.18 16.92 -10.42
CA ASN A 218 19.14 17.91 -9.97
C ASN A 218 20.47 17.84 -10.74
N LYS A 219 20.97 16.62 -11.00
CA LYS A 219 22.18 16.42 -11.83
C LYS A 219 21.95 16.88 -13.26
N ASN A 220 20.82 16.51 -13.86
CA ASN A 220 20.50 16.89 -15.24
C ASN A 220 20.40 18.40 -15.41
N VAL A 221 19.76 19.11 -14.48
CA VAL A 221 19.66 20.58 -14.49
C VAL A 221 21.04 21.23 -14.36
N SER A 222 21.93 20.70 -13.51
CA SER A 222 23.29 21.25 -13.35
C SER A 222 24.16 21.14 -14.62
N GLN A 223 23.76 20.30 -15.58
CA GLN A 223 24.46 20.06 -16.84
C GLN A 223 23.82 20.80 -18.03
N VAL A 224 22.72 21.52 -17.83
CA VAL A 224 22.08 22.30 -18.90
C VAL A 224 22.84 23.60 -19.10
N ASN A 225 23.31 23.83 -20.32
CA ASN A 225 23.82 25.13 -20.73
C ASN A 225 22.65 26.10 -20.97
N ASN A 226 22.84 27.37 -20.61
CA ASN A 226 21.81 28.42 -20.68
C ASN A 226 21.20 28.65 -22.08
N GLU A 227 21.81 28.12 -23.14
CA GLU A 227 21.34 28.26 -24.52
C GLU A 227 20.26 27.24 -24.92
N ASP A 228 20.04 26.21 -24.09
CA ASP A 228 19.21 25.04 -24.43
C ASP A 228 17.79 25.14 -23.83
N GLY A 229 17.08 26.24 -24.13
CA GLY A 229 15.79 26.58 -23.49
C GLY A 229 14.69 25.52 -23.62
N THR A 230 14.67 24.75 -24.71
CA THR A 230 13.74 23.63 -24.91
C THR A 230 14.00 22.47 -23.94
N ARG A 231 15.28 22.20 -23.64
CA ARG A 231 15.68 21.16 -22.69
C ARG A 231 15.35 21.57 -21.26
N PHE A 232 15.53 22.86 -20.93
CA PHE A 232 15.13 23.42 -19.65
C PHE A 232 13.62 23.29 -19.40
N MET A 233 12.78 23.63 -20.37
CA MET A 233 11.31 23.49 -20.26
C MET A 233 10.89 22.04 -19.99
N LYS A 234 11.48 21.06 -20.69
CA LYS A 234 11.20 19.63 -20.44
C LYS A 234 11.60 19.20 -19.02
N LEU A 235 12.74 19.67 -18.51
CA LEU A 235 13.16 19.38 -17.15
C LEU A 235 12.23 20.03 -16.11
N LEU A 236 11.76 21.26 -16.36
CA LEU A 236 10.79 21.92 -15.50
C LEU A 236 9.48 21.11 -15.43
N GLU A 237 8.97 20.64 -16.57
CA GLU A 237 7.77 19.80 -16.63
C GLU A 237 7.96 18.49 -15.83
N VAL A 238 9.12 17.85 -15.93
CA VAL A 238 9.42 16.65 -15.13
C VAL A 238 9.47 16.97 -13.64
N TYR A 239 10.05 18.11 -13.25
CA TYR A 239 10.08 18.54 -11.84
C TYR A 239 8.69 18.78 -11.28
N GLU A 240 7.82 19.45 -12.04
CA GLU A 240 6.42 19.67 -11.67
C GLU A 240 5.71 18.33 -11.44
N ASN A 241 5.93 17.35 -12.33
CA ASN A 241 5.38 16.00 -12.18
C ASN A 241 5.94 15.25 -10.97
N ILE A 242 7.23 15.40 -10.62
CA ILE A 242 7.81 14.84 -9.39
C ILE A 242 7.13 15.44 -8.16
N LEU A 243 7.01 16.77 -8.12
CA LEU A 243 6.40 17.48 -7.00
C LEU A 243 4.92 17.12 -6.85
N GLU A 244 4.18 17.06 -7.95
CA GLU A 244 2.78 16.65 -7.96
C GLU A 244 2.63 15.18 -7.56
N SER A 245 3.55 14.29 -7.95
CA SER A 245 3.56 12.90 -7.48
C SER A 245 3.73 12.81 -5.96
N PHE A 246 4.63 13.62 -5.38
CA PHE A 246 4.76 13.71 -3.92
C PHE A 246 3.49 14.25 -3.25
N LYS A 247 2.84 15.26 -3.84
CA LYS A 247 1.57 15.80 -3.33
C LYS A 247 0.46 14.77 -3.41
N LEU A 248 0.32 14.09 -4.53
CA LEU A 248 -0.67 13.03 -4.76
C LEU A 248 -0.48 11.90 -3.74
N TYR A 249 0.78 11.48 -3.55
CA TYR A 249 1.11 10.47 -2.55
C TYR A 249 0.78 10.94 -1.13
N LYS A 250 1.16 12.17 -0.78
CA LYS A 250 0.82 12.79 0.49
C LYS A 250 -0.70 12.87 0.69
N THR A 251 -1.49 13.18 -0.33
CA THR A 251 -2.96 13.18 -0.26
C THR A 251 -3.47 11.79 0.09
N ILE A 252 -3.01 10.73 -0.59
CA ILE A 252 -3.42 9.35 -0.26
C ILE A 252 -3.15 9.01 1.22
N PHE A 253 -2.02 9.48 1.78
CA PHE A 253 -1.63 9.22 3.18
C PHE A 253 -2.27 10.15 4.21
N GLN A 254 -2.45 11.43 3.91
CA GLN A 254 -3.11 12.37 4.81
C GLN A 254 -4.59 12.03 4.94
N GLU A 255 -5.20 11.55 3.86
CA GLU A 255 -6.57 11.07 3.86
C GLU A 255 -6.72 9.79 4.70
N LEU A 256 -5.74 8.87 4.66
CA LEU A 256 -5.66 7.74 5.59
C LEU A 256 -5.70 8.21 7.05
N VAL A 257 -4.88 9.21 7.41
CA VAL A 257 -4.79 9.74 8.77
C VAL A 257 -6.07 10.50 9.18
N SER A 258 -6.67 11.27 8.27
CA SER A 258 -7.91 12.00 8.53
C SER A 258 -9.08 11.04 8.78
N ILE A 259 -9.21 10.00 7.96
CA ILE A 259 -10.24 8.96 8.13
C ILE A 259 -10.04 8.23 9.46
N PHE A 260 -8.79 7.93 9.82
CA PHE A 260 -8.46 7.29 11.09
C PHE A 260 -8.82 8.16 12.30
N ASN A 261 -8.47 9.45 12.26
CA ASN A 261 -8.80 10.39 13.33
C ASN A 261 -10.30 10.57 13.49
N GLU A 262 -11.05 10.66 12.39
CA GLU A 262 -12.52 10.71 12.46
C GLU A 262 -13.09 9.43 13.08
N LEU A 263 -12.63 8.25 12.67
CA LEU A 263 -13.10 6.97 13.23
C LEU A 263 -12.79 6.85 14.73
N ASN A 264 -11.62 7.30 15.19
CA ASN A 264 -11.27 7.31 16.61
C ASN A 264 -12.16 8.24 17.43
N VAL A 265 -12.55 9.39 16.87
CA VAL A 265 -13.49 10.33 17.54
C VAL A 265 -14.88 9.73 17.69
N TYR A 266 -15.32 8.84 16.78
CA TYR A 266 -16.62 8.16 16.89
C TYR A 266 -16.59 6.89 17.76
N LEU A 267 -15.40 6.41 18.14
CA LEU A 267 -15.22 5.22 18.99
C LEU A 267 -14.95 5.56 20.47
N LEU A 268 -14.76 6.84 20.79
CA LEU A 268 -14.73 7.42 22.14
C LEU A 268 -16.11 7.94 22.54
#